data_AF-A0A8E1VZ12-F1
#
_entry.id   AF-A0A8E1VZ12-F1
#
_cell.length_a   1.000
_cell.length_b   1.000
_cell.length_c   1.000
_cell.angle_alpha   90.00
_cell.angle_beta   90.00
_cell.angle_gamma   90.00
#
_symmetry.space_group_name_H-M   'P 1'
#
loop_
_entity.id
_entity.type
_entity.pdbx_description
1 polymer ?
#
loop_
_entity_poly.entity_id
_entity_poly.type
_entity_poly.pdbx_seq_one_letter_code
_entity_poly.pdbx_strand_id
1 'polypeptide(L)'
;MTLEPIPASAVGTPTPDAAAQPPETAGAFVRRRRQASGLSINRLAVRSGISASTIGTLERGRTPLQSLWTAAALAYALKADPYALAIAAGRSYPAATRSDRDRGHRTVRASDIAGPHRTLTCFGEMLYLWRIRHNRTLTQVAELTGADRLWLSRVERMAAAPSIPTVVKIAYGLNLSRTELLVLAMRDQHCRNLYARENMVYAPHVRDLYARSG
;
A
#
# COMPACT_ATOMS: atom_id res chain seq x y z
N MET A 1 38.66 -45.98 -38.15
CA MET A 1 37.90 -45.58 -36.95
C MET A 1 38.30 -44.16 -36.64
N THR A 2 37.65 -43.23 -37.34
CA THR A 2 37.96 -41.80 -37.41
C THR A 2 36.68 -41.10 -36.95
N LEU A 3 36.73 -40.48 -35.78
CA LEU A 3 35.61 -39.75 -35.20
C LEU A 3 35.49 -38.41 -35.92
N GLU A 4 34.37 -38.17 -36.60
CA GLU A 4 34.03 -36.85 -37.13
C GLU A 4 33.65 -35.89 -35.99
N PRO A 5 33.99 -34.59 -36.09
CA PRO A 5 33.60 -33.61 -35.08
C PRO A 5 32.10 -33.26 -35.18
N ILE A 6 31.44 -33.25 -34.03
CA ILE A 6 30.03 -32.85 -33.85
C ILE A 6 29.90 -31.35 -34.17
N PRO A 7 28.89 -30.92 -34.97
CA PRO A 7 28.70 -29.50 -35.26
C PRO A 7 28.34 -28.71 -34.00
N ALA A 8 29.09 -27.65 -33.74
CA ALA A 8 28.83 -26.67 -32.70
C ALA A 8 27.60 -25.84 -33.06
N SER A 9 26.40 -26.31 -32.70
CA SER A 9 25.19 -25.47 -32.74
C SER A 9 24.10 -26.03 -31.82
N ALA A 10 24.25 -25.77 -30.53
CA ALA A 10 23.19 -25.96 -29.54
C ALA A 10 23.50 -25.14 -28.27
N VAL A 11 23.71 -23.84 -28.43
CA VAL A 11 23.53 -22.90 -27.31
C VAL A 11 22.41 -21.98 -27.74
N GLY A 12 21.18 -22.35 -27.37
CA GLY A 12 20.07 -21.42 -27.38
C GLY A 12 20.45 -20.27 -26.45
N THR A 13 20.83 -19.14 -27.03
CA THR A 13 20.84 -17.86 -26.32
C THR A 13 19.48 -17.70 -25.66
N PRO A 14 19.39 -17.49 -24.34
CA PRO A 14 18.12 -17.17 -23.72
C PRO A 14 17.64 -15.86 -24.35
N THR A 15 16.49 -15.92 -25.03
CA THR A 15 15.82 -14.77 -25.61
C THR A 15 15.68 -13.69 -24.53
N PRO A 16 16.16 -12.45 -24.74
CA PRO A 16 16.11 -11.38 -23.73
C PRO A 16 14.70 -10.84 -23.45
N ASP A 17 13.64 -11.52 -23.87
CA ASP A 17 12.32 -10.90 -24.06
C ASP A 17 11.15 -11.65 -23.39
N ALA A 18 11.42 -12.33 -22.29
CA ALA A 18 10.45 -12.36 -21.20
C ALA A 18 10.53 -11.02 -20.44
N ALA A 19 10.32 -9.91 -21.15
CA ALA A 19 10.20 -8.59 -20.57
C ALA A 19 9.13 -8.68 -19.47
N ALA A 20 9.59 -8.63 -18.22
CA ALA A 20 8.72 -8.63 -17.05
C ALA A 20 7.67 -7.54 -17.29
N GLN A 21 6.42 -7.96 -17.56
CA GLN A 21 5.36 -7.01 -17.86
C GLN A 21 5.37 -5.92 -16.80
N PRO A 22 5.31 -4.63 -17.19
CA PRO A 22 5.38 -3.54 -16.24
C PRO A 22 4.34 -3.80 -15.15
N PRO A 23 4.72 -3.68 -13.88
CA PRO A 23 3.87 -4.14 -12.79
C PRO A 23 2.54 -3.42 -12.86
N GLU A 24 1.46 -4.20 -12.91
CA GLU A 24 0.11 -3.72 -13.20
C GLU A 24 -0.28 -2.52 -12.31
N THR A 25 -0.84 -1.47 -12.93
CA THR A 25 -1.37 -0.30 -12.23
C THR A 25 -2.73 -0.60 -11.61
N ALA A 26 -3.15 0.15 -10.60
CA ALA A 26 -4.49 -0.01 -10.02
C ALA A 26 -5.62 0.10 -11.05
N GLY A 27 -5.50 1.01 -12.03
CA GLY A 27 -6.48 1.16 -13.11
C GLY A 27 -6.59 -0.07 -13.99
N ALA A 28 -5.45 -0.62 -14.41
CA ALA A 28 -5.40 -1.86 -15.19
C ALA A 28 -5.97 -3.05 -14.39
N PHE A 29 -5.63 -3.14 -13.09
CA PHE A 29 -6.17 -4.15 -12.19
C PHE A 29 -7.69 -4.10 -12.11
N VAL A 30 -8.25 -2.91 -11.88
CA VAL A 30 -9.70 -2.69 -11.79
C VAL A 30 -10.38 -3.08 -13.10
N ARG A 31 -9.85 -2.61 -14.24
CA ARG A 31 -10.38 -2.93 -15.57
C ARG A 31 -10.37 -4.43 -15.84
N ARG A 32 -9.24 -5.10 -15.63
CA ARG A 32 -9.09 -6.53 -15.88
C ARG A 32 -10.05 -7.35 -15.02
N ARG A 33 -10.13 -7.06 -13.71
CA ARG A 33 -11.05 -7.76 -12.80
C ARG A 33 -12.53 -7.51 -13.15
N ARG A 34 -12.87 -6.27 -13.53
CA ARG A 34 -14.22 -5.91 -13.97
C ARG A 34 -14.62 -6.70 -15.22
N GLN A 35 -13.75 -6.73 -16.23
CA GLN A 35 -13.99 -7.45 -17.49
C GLN A 35 -14.08 -8.97 -17.29
N ALA A 36 -13.18 -9.55 -16.49
CA ALA A 36 -13.23 -10.97 -16.14
C ALA A 36 -14.52 -11.37 -15.39
N SER A 37 -15.15 -10.42 -14.70
CA SER A 37 -16.43 -10.62 -14.01
C SER A 37 -17.66 -10.23 -14.84
N GLY A 38 -17.49 -9.88 -16.12
CA GLY A 38 -18.60 -9.46 -17.00
C GLY A 38 -19.30 -8.16 -16.58
N LEU A 39 -18.68 -7.34 -15.73
CA LEU A 39 -19.31 -6.13 -15.19
C LEU A 39 -19.15 -4.94 -16.14
N SER A 40 -20.23 -4.18 -16.36
CA SER A 40 -20.11 -2.84 -16.93
C SER A 40 -19.55 -1.85 -15.90
N ILE A 41 -19.00 -0.72 -16.36
CA ILE A 41 -18.56 0.36 -15.45
C ILE A 41 -19.73 0.84 -14.59
N ASN A 42 -20.94 0.98 -15.16
CA ASN A 42 -22.14 1.38 -14.42
C ASN A 42 -22.52 0.37 -13.34
N ARG A 43 -22.43 -0.93 -13.61
CA ARG A 43 -22.69 -1.96 -12.59
C ARG A 43 -21.64 -1.96 -11.48
N LEU A 44 -20.36 -1.74 -11.81
CA LEU A 44 -19.32 -1.58 -10.79
C LEU A 44 -19.54 -0.31 -9.95
N ALA A 45 -19.95 0.79 -10.58
CA ALA A 45 -20.27 2.05 -9.90
C ALA A 45 -21.35 1.83 -8.83
N VAL A 46 -22.47 1.22 -9.21
CA VAL A 46 -23.57 0.90 -8.27
C VAL A 46 -23.07 -0.01 -7.14
N ARG A 47 -22.30 -1.07 -7.44
CA ARG A 47 -21.81 -2.02 -6.42
C ARG A 47 -20.79 -1.43 -5.46
N SER A 48 -20.00 -0.46 -5.91
CA SER A 48 -18.93 0.14 -5.11
C SER A 48 -19.33 1.46 -4.43
N GLY A 49 -20.45 2.06 -4.82
CA GLY A 49 -20.83 3.41 -4.40
C GLY A 49 -19.92 4.51 -4.96
N ILE A 50 -19.15 4.22 -6.01
CA ILE A 50 -18.23 5.17 -6.67
C ILE A 50 -18.80 5.55 -8.03
N SER A 51 -18.64 6.82 -8.44
CA SER A 51 -19.17 7.26 -9.73
C SER A 51 -18.54 6.50 -10.92
N ALA A 52 -19.35 6.22 -11.94
CA ALA A 52 -18.90 5.60 -13.18
C ALA A 52 -17.79 6.43 -13.87
N SER A 53 -17.86 7.76 -13.76
CA SER A 53 -16.84 8.68 -14.29
C SER A 53 -15.49 8.45 -13.60
N THR A 54 -15.46 8.43 -12.27
CA THR A 54 -14.24 8.17 -11.47
C THR A 54 -13.63 6.81 -11.79
N ILE A 55 -14.46 5.78 -11.94
CA ILE A 55 -13.99 4.45 -12.35
C ILE A 55 -13.39 4.51 -13.76
N GLY A 56 -14.06 5.19 -14.70
CA GLY A 56 -13.57 5.34 -16.07
C GLY A 56 -12.28 6.16 -16.19
N THR A 57 -12.05 7.18 -15.36
CA THR A 57 -10.78 7.91 -15.33
C THR A 57 -9.66 7.07 -14.73
N LEU A 58 -9.97 6.30 -13.68
CA LEU A 58 -9.05 5.35 -13.05
C LEU A 58 -8.63 4.24 -14.01
N GLU A 59 -9.57 3.55 -14.67
CA GLU A 59 -9.27 2.45 -15.60
C GLU A 59 -8.42 2.88 -16.80
N ARG A 60 -8.51 4.17 -17.18
CA ARG A 60 -7.69 4.77 -18.25
C ARG A 60 -6.36 5.33 -17.75
N GLY A 61 -6.06 5.23 -16.46
CA GLY A 61 -4.83 5.74 -15.86
C GLY A 61 -4.74 7.26 -15.80
N ARG A 62 -5.84 8.00 -16.01
CA ARG A 62 -5.84 9.48 -15.95
C ARG A 62 -5.69 9.99 -14.52
N THR A 63 -6.22 9.24 -13.55
CA THR A 63 -6.19 9.61 -12.13
C THR A 63 -5.74 8.40 -11.32
N PRO A 64 -4.63 8.46 -10.57
CA PRO A 64 -4.21 7.36 -9.71
C PRO A 64 -5.16 7.21 -8.51
N LEU A 65 -5.28 5.99 -8.00
CA LEU A 65 -6.13 5.67 -6.85
C LEU A 65 -5.52 6.22 -5.56
N GLN A 66 -6.13 7.25 -4.97
CA GLN A 66 -5.58 7.95 -3.81
C GLN A 66 -6.08 7.41 -2.46
N SER A 67 -7.34 6.97 -2.39
CA SER A 67 -8.00 6.63 -1.13
C SER A 67 -7.97 5.13 -0.86
N LEU A 68 -7.57 4.74 0.36
CA LEU A 68 -7.66 3.35 0.83
C LEU A 68 -9.11 2.89 0.94
N TRP A 69 -10.03 3.78 1.31
CA TRP A 69 -11.47 3.46 1.33
C TRP A 69 -11.97 3.14 -0.07
N THR A 70 -11.61 3.95 -1.07
CA THR A 70 -12.00 3.72 -2.48
C THR A 70 -11.39 2.41 -3.00
N ALA A 71 -10.14 2.12 -2.64
CA ALA A 71 -9.51 0.83 -2.94
C ALA A 71 -10.30 -0.34 -2.31
N ALA A 72 -10.69 -0.23 -1.04
CA ALA A 72 -11.50 -1.24 -0.37
C ALA A 72 -12.84 -1.45 -1.10
N ALA A 73 -13.57 -0.36 -1.36
CA ALA A 73 -14.89 -0.39 -1.98
C ALA A 73 -14.85 -1.03 -3.37
N LEU A 74 -13.86 -0.67 -4.19
CA LEU A 74 -13.64 -1.28 -5.51
C LEU A 74 -13.28 -2.76 -5.40
N ALA A 75 -12.34 -3.12 -4.53
CA ALA A 75 -11.92 -4.51 -4.36
C ALA A 75 -13.09 -5.41 -3.94
N TYR A 76 -13.88 -4.99 -2.94
CA TYR A 76 -15.07 -5.74 -2.51
C TYR A 76 -16.14 -5.83 -3.61
N ALA A 77 -16.39 -4.73 -4.32
CA ALA A 77 -17.31 -4.74 -5.46
C ALA A 77 -16.81 -5.61 -6.62
N LEU A 78 -15.50 -5.84 -6.74
CA LEU A 78 -14.91 -6.73 -7.73
C LEU A 78 -14.73 -8.18 -7.23
N LYS A 79 -15.05 -8.47 -5.97
CA LYS A 79 -14.68 -9.74 -5.29
C LYS A 79 -13.17 -10.04 -5.45
N ALA A 80 -12.35 -9.00 -5.37
CA ALA A 80 -10.91 -9.05 -5.50
C ALA A 80 -10.23 -8.78 -4.14
N ASP A 81 -8.96 -9.12 -4.04
CA ASP A 81 -8.16 -8.83 -2.85
C ASP A 81 -7.90 -7.32 -2.68
N PRO A 82 -8.35 -6.68 -1.59
CA PRO A 82 -8.09 -5.26 -1.33
C PRO A 82 -6.61 -4.94 -1.12
N TYR A 83 -5.81 -5.88 -0.60
CA TYR A 83 -4.37 -5.66 -0.38
C TYR A 83 -3.62 -5.59 -1.71
N ALA A 84 -3.91 -6.49 -2.64
CA ALA A 84 -3.37 -6.45 -4.00
C ALA A 84 -3.67 -5.11 -4.70
N LEU A 85 -4.91 -4.60 -4.59
CA LEU A 85 -5.27 -3.31 -5.19
C LEU A 85 -4.56 -2.13 -4.52
N ALA A 86 -4.43 -2.13 -3.19
CA ALA A 86 -3.67 -1.09 -2.47
C ALA A 86 -2.18 -1.09 -2.87
N ILE A 87 -1.57 -2.27 -3.02
CA ILE A 87 -0.19 -2.42 -3.50
C ILE A 87 -0.06 -1.92 -4.95
N ALA A 88 -0.98 -2.30 -5.83
CA ALA A 88 -0.99 -1.84 -7.22
C ALA A 88 -1.15 -0.32 -7.31
N ALA A 89 -1.94 0.29 -6.43
CA ALA A 89 -2.12 1.74 -6.37
C ALA A 89 -0.85 2.45 -5.87
N GLY A 90 -0.16 1.89 -4.88
CA GLY A 90 1.10 2.43 -4.35
C GLY A 90 2.24 2.47 -5.38
N ARG A 91 2.16 1.70 -6.47
CA ARG A 91 3.12 1.73 -7.58
C ARG A 91 2.96 2.96 -8.47
N SER A 92 1.77 3.54 -8.54
CA SER A 92 1.48 4.73 -9.35
C SER A 92 2.02 6.02 -8.73
N TYR A 93 2.50 5.97 -7.49
CA TYR A 93 3.12 7.11 -6.83
C TYR A 93 4.63 6.98 -6.88
N PRO A 94 5.35 7.94 -7.48
CA PRO A 94 6.80 7.96 -7.36
C PRO A 94 7.17 8.16 -5.90
N ALA A 95 8.23 7.50 -5.44
CA ALA A 95 8.94 7.96 -4.26
C ALA A 95 9.26 9.45 -4.48
N ALA A 96 8.92 10.31 -3.52
CA ALA A 96 9.09 11.75 -3.68
C ALA A 96 10.56 12.05 -4.00
N THR A 97 10.83 12.48 -5.23
CA THR A 97 12.03 13.17 -5.71
C THR A 97 13.40 12.75 -5.13
N ARG A 98 14.17 12.10 -6.03
CA ARG A 98 15.65 12.05 -6.16
C ARG A 98 16.47 11.27 -5.11
N SER A 99 17.34 10.41 -5.65
CA SER A 99 18.52 9.78 -5.02
C SER A 99 18.26 8.64 -4.04
N ASP A 100 17.69 7.52 -4.50
CA ASP A 100 17.95 6.23 -3.81
C ASP A 100 17.67 4.99 -4.65
N ARG A 101 17.92 5.06 -5.97
CA ARG A 101 18.04 3.83 -6.77
C ARG A 101 19.26 2.98 -6.36
N ASP A 102 20.05 3.43 -5.38
CA ASP A 102 21.41 2.96 -5.15
C ASP A 102 21.83 2.85 -3.67
N ARG A 103 20.90 2.71 -2.72
CA ARG A 103 21.26 2.16 -1.41
C ARG A 103 20.66 0.79 -1.25
N GLY A 104 21.53 -0.22 -1.22
CA GLY A 104 21.28 -1.57 -0.72
C GLY A 104 20.92 -1.60 0.77
N HIS A 105 20.05 -0.69 1.22
CA HIS A 105 19.49 -0.73 2.55
C HIS A 105 18.42 -1.82 2.61
N ARG A 106 18.65 -2.78 3.51
CA ARG A 106 17.60 -3.62 4.04
C ARG A 106 16.50 -2.70 4.58
N THR A 107 15.40 -2.56 3.84
CA THR A 107 14.22 -1.81 4.29
C THR A 107 13.76 -2.39 5.62
N VAL A 108 13.58 -1.56 6.63
CA VAL A 108 13.09 -2.00 7.94
C VAL A 108 11.65 -2.48 7.78
N ARG A 109 11.35 -3.69 8.25
CA ARG A 109 9.98 -4.19 8.21
C ARG A 109 9.14 -3.51 9.28
N ALA A 110 7.86 -3.31 9.00
CA ALA A 110 6.95 -2.79 10.02
C ALA A 110 6.93 -3.71 11.26
N SER A 111 7.06 -5.03 11.08
CA SER A 111 7.17 -5.99 12.18
C SER A 111 8.42 -5.77 13.05
N ASP A 112 9.54 -5.35 12.45
CA ASP A 112 10.80 -5.11 13.17
C ASP A 112 10.65 -3.94 14.16
N ILE A 113 9.75 -2.99 13.87
CA ILE A 113 9.47 -1.83 14.74
C ILE A 113 8.77 -2.26 16.03
N ALA A 114 7.87 -3.24 15.97
CA ALA A 114 7.09 -3.66 17.14
C ALA A 114 7.89 -4.54 18.12
N GLY A 115 8.88 -5.27 17.63
CA GLY A 115 9.69 -6.23 18.40
C GLY A 115 9.15 -7.67 18.32
N PRO A 116 9.92 -8.66 18.83
CA PRO A 116 9.74 -10.08 18.49
C PRO A 116 8.42 -10.74 18.96
N HIS A 117 7.59 -10.08 19.76
CA HIS A 117 6.34 -10.66 20.29
C HIS A 117 5.16 -9.70 20.25
N ARG A 118 5.22 -8.66 19.42
CA ARG A 118 4.20 -7.62 19.36
C ARG A 118 3.72 -7.42 17.93
N THR A 119 2.43 -7.62 17.71
CA THR A 119 1.81 -7.36 16.40
C THR A 119 1.39 -5.90 16.32
N LEU A 120 1.71 -5.23 15.21
CA LEU A 120 1.13 -3.91 14.93
C LEU A 120 -0.36 -4.05 14.64
N THR A 121 -1.16 -3.29 15.37
CA THR A 121 -2.62 -3.27 15.29
C THR A 121 -3.08 -2.35 14.16
N CYS A 122 -2.44 -1.20 14.03
CA CYS A 122 -2.84 -0.15 13.07
C CYS A 122 -1.66 0.71 12.60
N PHE A 123 -1.92 1.50 11.55
CA PHE A 123 -0.91 2.38 10.96
C PHE A 123 -0.41 3.46 11.94
N GLY A 124 -1.30 4.06 12.73
CA GLY A 124 -0.90 5.11 13.66
C GLY A 124 0.03 4.62 14.76
N GLU A 125 -0.18 3.40 15.24
CA GLU A 125 0.66 2.76 16.25
C GLU A 125 2.07 2.50 15.71
N MET A 126 2.17 2.01 14.47
CA MET A 126 3.44 1.83 13.78
C MET A 126 4.22 3.15 13.71
N LEU A 127 3.54 4.24 13.36
CA LEU A 127 4.16 5.55 13.22
C LEU A 127 4.66 6.06 14.57
N TYR A 128 3.84 5.94 15.61
CA TYR A 128 4.20 6.27 16.97
C TYR A 128 5.43 5.49 17.45
N LEU A 129 5.43 4.16 17.29
CA LEU A 129 6.54 3.32 17.73
C LEU A 129 7.83 3.60 16.98
N TRP A 130 7.75 3.80 15.66
CA TRP A 130 8.90 4.23 14.87
C TRP A 130 9.47 5.53 15.45
N ARG A 131 8.60 6.54 15.64
CA ARG A 131 9.02 7.85 16.13
C ARG A 131 9.70 7.77 17.50
N ILE A 132 9.14 7.03 18.44
CA ILE A 132 9.71 6.87 19.79
C ILE A 132 11.03 6.10 19.75
N ARG A 133 11.13 5.00 19.00
CA ARG A 133 12.37 4.20 18.88
C ARG A 133 13.52 4.97 18.23
N HIS A 134 13.20 5.90 17.34
CA HIS A 134 14.18 6.76 16.67
C HIS A 134 14.40 8.11 17.38
N ASN A 135 13.86 8.30 18.59
CA ASN A 135 13.95 9.56 19.36
C ASN A 135 13.56 10.80 18.54
N ARG A 136 12.49 10.70 17.74
CA ARG A 136 12.04 11.77 16.84
C ARG A 136 10.84 12.54 17.40
N THR A 137 10.78 13.83 17.07
CA THR A 137 9.56 14.64 17.25
C THR A 137 8.63 14.50 16.05
N LEU A 138 7.36 14.86 16.20
CA LEU A 138 6.41 14.91 15.07
C LEU A 138 6.85 15.90 13.98
N THR A 139 7.53 17.00 14.36
CA THR A 139 8.08 17.97 13.42
C THR A 139 9.18 17.34 12.58
N GLN A 140 10.10 16.59 13.19
CA GLN A 140 11.15 15.89 12.47
C GLN A 140 10.58 14.80 11.54
N VAL A 141 9.54 14.07 11.97
CA VAL A 141 8.85 13.11 11.09
C VAL A 141 8.17 13.81 9.91
N ALA A 142 7.57 14.97 10.13
CA ALA A 142 6.99 15.80 9.07
C ALA A 142 8.06 16.20 8.03
N GLU A 143 9.23 16.65 8.49
CA GLU A 143 10.37 17.01 7.64
C GLU A 143 10.87 15.81 6.82
N LEU A 144 11.05 14.64 7.46
CA LEU A 144 11.53 13.42 6.78
C LEU A 144 10.57 12.91 5.70
N THR A 145 9.26 13.09 5.90
CA THR A 145 8.23 12.47 5.04
C THR A 145 7.54 13.47 4.12
N GLY A 146 7.71 14.77 4.34
CA GLY A 146 6.92 15.82 3.70
C GLY A 146 5.42 15.74 4.03
N ALA A 147 5.06 15.13 5.16
CA ALA A 147 3.68 15.04 5.65
C ALA A 147 3.35 16.20 6.61
N ASP A 148 2.07 16.57 6.72
CA ASP A 148 1.65 17.60 7.67
C ASP A 148 1.77 17.12 9.12
N ARG A 149 2.37 17.94 9.98
CA ARG A 149 2.62 17.63 11.40
C ARG A 149 1.32 17.43 12.19
N LEU A 150 0.30 18.24 11.94
CA LEU A 150 -0.99 18.13 12.65
C LEU A 150 -1.73 16.85 12.23
N TRP A 151 -1.66 16.51 10.95
CA TRP A 151 -2.17 15.25 10.43
C TRP A 151 -1.43 14.05 11.03
N LEU A 152 -0.09 14.07 11.13
CA LEU A 152 0.67 13.01 11.81
C LEU A 152 0.22 12.81 13.27
N SER A 153 -0.03 13.90 14.01
CA SER A 153 -0.59 13.82 15.36
C SER A 153 -1.96 13.15 15.41
N ARG A 154 -2.84 13.43 14.44
CA ARG A 154 -4.17 12.79 14.36
C ARG A 154 -4.04 11.30 14.03
N VAL A 155 -3.10 10.94 13.18
CA VAL A 155 -2.83 9.54 12.80
C VAL A 155 -2.34 8.73 13.99
N GLU A 156 -1.35 9.22 14.75
CA GLU A 156 -0.85 8.54 15.95
C GLU A 156 -1.93 8.36 17.03
N ARG A 157 -2.96 9.22 17.02
CA ARG A 157 -4.14 9.12 17.89
C ARG A 157 -5.30 8.35 17.26
N MET A 158 -5.07 7.69 16.13
CA MET A 158 -6.06 6.92 15.35
C MET A 158 -7.26 7.72 14.82
N ALA A 159 -7.21 9.04 14.93
CA ALA A 159 -8.26 9.97 14.53
C ALA A 159 -8.22 10.36 13.04
N ALA A 160 -7.23 9.88 12.29
CA ALA A 160 -7.13 10.05 10.84
C ALA A 160 -6.54 8.79 10.18
N ALA A 161 -7.13 8.39 9.05
CA ALA A 161 -6.59 7.34 8.19
C ALA A 161 -5.65 7.95 7.13
N PRO A 162 -4.60 7.25 6.71
CA PRO A 162 -3.73 7.73 5.63
C PRO A 162 -4.32 7.51 4.25
N SER A 163 -3.94 8.38 3.32
CA SER A 163 -4.14 8.14 1.88
C SER A 163 -3.01 7.27 1.34
N ILE A 164 -3.25 6.59 0.21
CA ILE A 164 -2.22 5.79 -0.49
C ILE A 164 -0.95 6.61 -0.77
N PRO A 165 -1.00 7.83 -1.34
CA PRO A 165 0.20 8.63 -1.53
C PRO A 165 0.88 8.99 -0.20
N THR A 166 0.12 9.24 0.87
CA THR A 166 0.71 9.53 2.17
C THR A 166 1.44 8.31 2.75
N VAL A 167 0.87 7.10 2.62
CA VAL A 167 1.56 5.86 2.99
C VAL A 167 2.86 5.70 2.22
N VAL A 168 2.87 5.97 0.90
CA VAL A 168 4.08 5.89 0.08
C VAL A 168 5.14 6.91 0.52
N LYS A 169 4.73 8.15 0.81
CA LYS A 169 5.64 9.20 1.33
C LYS A 169 6.25 8.80 2.67
N ILE A 170 5.45 8.28 3.59
CA ILE A 170 5.93 7.82 4.90
C ILE A 170 6.88 6.63 4.76
N ALA A 171 6.52 5.64 3.93
CA ALA A 171 7.39 4.49 3.66
C ALA A 171 8.77 4.95 3.18
N TYR A 172 8.80 5.89 2.24
CA TYR A 172 10.05 6.42 1.71
C TYR A 172 10.83 7.22 2.75
N GLY A 173 10.21 8.25 3.36
CA GLY A 173 10.90 9.15 4.30
C GLY A 173 11.42 8.46 5.56
N LEU A 174 10.79 7.35 5.96
CA LEU A 174 11.15 6.59 7.15
C LEU A 174 11.94 5.31 6.83
N ASN A 175 12.30 5.08 5.56
CA ASN A 175 13.00 3.87 5.08
C ASN A 175 12.30 2.55 5.49
N LEU A 176 10.99 2.51 5.32
CA LEU A 176 10.13 1.37 5.62
C LEU A 176 9.69 0.65 4.34
N SER A 177 9.37 -0.64 4.47
CA SER A 177 8.78 -1.41 3.37
C SER A 177 7.45 -0.82 2.92
N ARG A 178 7.41 -0.24 1.72
CA ARG A 178 6.18 0.30 1.10
C ARG A 178 5.07 -0.74 1.06
N THR A 179 5.39 -1.99 0.70
CA THR A 179 4.40 -3.06 0.56
C THR A 179 3.76 -3.39 1.90
N GLU A 180 4.57 -3.60 2.95
CA GLU A 180 4.05 -3.91 4.29
C GLU A 180 3.25 -2.74 4.86
N LEU A 181 3.69 -1.52 4.59
CA LEU A 181 3.01 -0.33 5.08
C LEU A 181 1.64 -0.12 4.41
N LEU A 182 1.54 -0.41 3.11
CA LEU A 182 0.26 -0.42 2.40
C LEU A 182 -0.66 -1.54 2.91
N VAL A 183 -0.12 -2.72 3.20
CA VAL A 183 -0.88 -3.82 3.81
C VAL A 183 -1.42 -3.41 5.18
N LEU A 184 -0.58 -2.84 6.05
CA LEU A 184 -0.99 -2.37 7.38
C LEU A 184 -2.04 -1.26 7.28
N ALA A 185 -1.86 -0.29 6.39
CA ALA A 185 -2.82 0.79 6.20
C ALA A 185 -4.15 0.28 5.62
N MET A 186 -4.12 -0.71 4.72
CA MET A 186 -5.34 -1.34 4.20
C MET A 186 -6.06 -2.15 5.28
N ARG A 187 -5.32 -2.85 6.16
CA ARG A 187 -5.88 -3.52 7.33
C ARG A 187 -6.56 -2.52 8.28
N ASP A 188 -5.89 -1.40 8.57
CA ASP A 188 -6.43 -0.29 9.38
C ASP A 188 -7.75 0.24 8.77
N GLN A 189 -7.75 0.51 7.46
CA GLN A 189 -8.95 0.96 6.75
C GLN A 189 -10.08 -0.09 6.78
N HIS A 190 -9.76 -1.37 6.71
CA HIS A 190 -10.77 -2.43 6.81
C HIS A 190 -11.44 -2.43 8.18
N CYS A 191 -10.65 -2.35 9.26
CA CYS A 191 -11.18 -2.24 10.61
C CYS A 191 -12.06 -0.98 10.77
N ARG A 192 -11.61 0.18 10.27
CA ARG A 192 -12.43 1.41 10.28
C ARG A 192 -13.78 1.21 9.59
N ASN A 193 -13.82 0.50 8.47
CA ASN A 193 -15.05 0.22 7.75
C ASN A 193 -15.99 -0.70 8.54
N LEU A 194 -15.45 -1.68 9.29
CA LEU A 194 -16.25 -2.56 10.15
C LEU A 194 -16.88 -1.77 11.30
N TYR A 195 -16.09 -0.97 12.02
CA TYR A 195 -16.58 -0.12 13.10
C TYR A 195 -17.66 0.84 12.61
N ALA A 196 -17.46 1.48 11.45
CA ALA A 196 -18.45 2.38 10.87
C ALA A 196 -19.78 1.68 10.53
N ARG A 197 -19.74 0.42 10.07
CA ARG A 197 -20.97 -0.37 9.80
C ARG A 197 -21.72 -0.73 11.07
N GLU A 198 -21.01 -0.91 12.17
CA GLU A 198 -21.56 -1.20 13.49
C GLU A 198 -21.93 0.07 14.28
N ASN A 199 -21.82 1.25 13.65
CA ASN A 199 -22.03 2.56 14.27
C ASN A 199 -21.14 2.79 15.51
N MET A 200 -19.94 2.20 15.50
CA MET A 200 -18.95 2.29 16.57
C MET A 200 -17.85 3.30 16.24
N VAL A 201 -17.29 3.92 17.28
CA VAL A 201 -16.11 4.78 17.16
C VAL A 201 -14.87 3.90 17.01
N TYR A 202 -14.07 4.16 15.96
CA TYR A 202 -12.86 3.40 15.69
C TYR A 202 -11.86 3.49 16.87
N ALA A 203 -11.65 2.36 17.54
CA ALA A 203 -10.77 2.22 18.69
C ALA A 203 -9.98 0.90 18.57
N PRO A 204 -8.85 0.89 17.84
CA PRO A 204 -8.06 -0.33 17.61
C PRO A 204 -7.42 -0.89 18.88
N HIS A 205 -7.32 -0.09 19.95
CA HIS A 205 -6.84 -0.52 21.24
C HIS A 205 -8.02 -0.69 22.21
N VAL A 206 -8.72 -1.82 22.13
CA VAL A 206 -9.71 -2.23 23.16
C VAL A 206 -9.00 -2.79 24.41
N ARG A 207 -7.69 -3.05 24.32
CA ARG A 207 -6.80 -3.31 25.46
C ARG A 207 -5.63 -2.34 25.38
N ASP A 208 -5.51 -1.57 26.45
CA ASP A 208 -4.68 -0.41 26.62
C ASP A 208 -3.22 -0.53 26.14
N LEU A 209 -2.82 0.44 25.32
CA LEU A 209 -1.42 0.88 25.22
C LEU A 209 -1.17 2.18 25.99
N TYR A 210 -2.22 2.76 26.58
CA TYR A 210 -2.20 4.03 27.30
C TYR A 210 -2.57 3.91 28.78
N ALA A 211 -3.08 2.76 29.26
CA ALA A 211 -2.99 2.43 30.67
C ALA A 211 -1.52 2.34 31.03
N ARG A 212 -1.05 3.42 31.62
CA ARG A 212 0.23 3.50 32.29
C ARG A 212 0.33 2.27 33.19
N SER A 213 1.41 1.53 33.06
CA SER A 213 1.96 0.80 34.19
C SER A 213 2.29 1.87 35.25
N GLY A 214 1.36 2.08 36.17
CA GLY A 214 1.43 3.04 37.27
C GLY A 214 0.59 2.50 38.41
#